data_AF-A0A842W1S7-F1
#
_entry.id   AF-A0A842W1S7-F1
#
_cell.length_a   1.000
_cell.length_b   1.000
_cell.length_c   1.000
_cell.angle_alpha   90.00
_cell.angle_beta   90.00
_cell.angle_gamma   90.00
#
_symmetry.space_group_name_H-M   'P 1'
#
loop_
_entity.id
_entity.type
_entity.pdbx_description
1 polymer ?
#
loop_
_entity_poly.entity_id
_entity_poly.type
_entity_poly.pdbx_seq_one_letter_code
_entity_poly.pdbx_strand_id
1 'polypeptide(L)'
;MILTNGLDGYVLGLILVFCILPILIVFFCFAHYLSKTTKEERQRIKELARNPEKYRDDIEAQQFARDFAKKVFGTKLYNKLEQKQLNIRQNQNRVEDSMLHSNNLPETEYKTSRMDTLKGEEISSYTKKSFNYKDEPSYIKCPFCGVQVKKGNDICPKCKKVI
;
A
#
# COMPACT_ATOMS: atom_id res chain seq x y z
N MET A 1 -50.95 -25.89 9.78
CA MET A 1 -49.72 -26.19 9.00
C MET A 1 -48.74 -25.02 9.12
N ILE A 2 -48.17 -24.78 10.31
CA ILE A 2 -47.09 -23.80 10.57
C ILE A 2 -46.29 -24.27 11.81
N LEU A 3 -45.62 -25.41 11.72
CA LEU A 3 -44.83 -25.97 12.83
C LEU A 3 -43.42 -26.45 12.42
N THR A 4 -42.97 -26.14 11.20
CA THR A 4 -41.66 -26.56 10.69
C THR A 4 -40.56 -25.51 10.80
N ASN A 5 -40.85 -24.27 11.23
CA ASN A 5 -39.86 -23.18 11.26
C ASN A 5 -38.97 -23.11 12.52
N GLY A 6 -39.15 -24.04 13.48
CA GLY A 6 -38.39 -24.02 14.73
C GLY A 6 -36.97 -24.58 14.62
N LEU A 7 -36.75 -25.52 13.69
CA LEU A 7 -35.47 -26.23 13.58
C LEU A 7 -34.39 -25.36 12.89
N ASP A 8 -34.78 -24.61 11.86
CA ASP A 8 -33.85 -23.79 11.06
C ASP A 8 -33.25 -22.64 11.88
N GLY A 9 -34.04 -22.05 12.79
CA GLY A 9 -33.56 -21.01 13.70
C GLY A 9 -32.50 -21.51 14.68
N TYR A 10 -32.65 -22.74 15.19
CA TYR A 10 -31.69 -23.33 16.11
C TYR A 10 -30.36 -23.66 15.43
N VAL A 11 -30.41 -24.21 14.20
CA VAL A 11 -29.21 -24.51 13.41
C VAL A 11 -28.44 -23.23 13.06
N LEU A 12 -29.13 -22.18 12.63
CA LEU A 12 -28.50 -20.88 12.36
C LEU A 12 -27.90 -20.25 13.62
N GLY A 13 -28.57 -20.37 14.77
CA GLY A 13 -28.06 -19.91 16.06
C GLY A 13 -26.76 -20.63 16.46
N LEU A 14 -26.73 -21.96 16.32
CA LEU A 14 -25.51 -22.73 16.59
C LEU A 14 -24.36 -22.34 15.65
N ILE A 15 -24.63 -22.20 14.34
CA ILE A 15 -23.61 -21.78 13.37
C ILE A 15 -23.02 -20.42 13.77
N LEU A 16 -23.87 -19.44 14.14
CA LEU A 16 -23.39 -18.13 14.59
C LEU A 16 -22.52 -18.24 15.85
N VAL A 17 -22.92 -19.05 16.83
CA VAL A 17 -22.10 -19.28 18.04
C VAL A 17 -20.76 -19.91 17.67
N PHE A 18 -20.74 -20.94 16.82
CA PHE A 18 -19.51 -21.58 16.36
C PHE A 18 -18.60 -20.66 15.53
N CYS A 19 -19.16 -19.68 14.81
CA CYS A 19 -18.38 -18.68 14.09
C CYS A 19 -17.85 -17.57 15.01
N ILE A 20 -18.65 -17.10 15.97
CA ILE A 20 -18.29 -15.96 16.83
C ILE A 20 -17.33 -16.38 17.94
N LEU A 21 -17.52 -17.56 18.54
CA LEU A 21 -16.70 -18.07 19.64
C LEU A 21 -15.18 -18.08 19.32
N PRO A 22 -14.69 -18.63 18.19
CA PRO A 22 -13.26 -18.60 17.88
C PRO A 22 -12.74 -17.19 17.63
N ILE A 23 -13.55 -16.29 17.05
CA ILE A 23 -13.18 -14.89 16.84
C ILE A 23 -12.97 -14.20 18.19
N LEU A 24 -13.89 -14.42 19.14
CA LEU A 24 -13.76 -13.89 20.51
C LEU A 24 -12.54 -14.46 21.22
N ILE A 25 -12.27 -15.76 21.10
CA ILE A 25 -11.08 -16.38 21.69
C ILE A 25 -9.80 -15.75 21.13
N VAL A 26 -9.70 -15.58 19.80
CA VAL A 26 -8.55 -14.91 19.17
C VAL A 26 -8.43 -13.47 19.66
N PHE A 27 -9.54 -12.75 19.76
CA PHE A 27 -9.56 -11.38 20.26
C PHE A 27 -9.11 -11.28 21.72
N PHE A 28 -9.57 -12.19 22.59
CA PHE A 28 -9.13 -12.24 24.00
C PHE A 28 -7.66 -12.62 24.13
N CYS A 29 -7.18 -13.61 23.38
CA CYS A 29 -5.76 -13.96 23.33
C CYS A 29 -4.91 -12.78 22.87
N PHE A 30 -5.36 -12.06 21.84
CA PHE A 30 -4.71 -10.87 21.33
C PHE A 30 -4.73 -9.72 22.34
N ALA A 31 -5.86 -9.46 22.98
CA ALA A 31 -6.00 -8.44 24.02
C ALA A 31 -5.13 -8.75 25.25
N HIS A 32 -5.06 -10.00 25.68
CA HIS A 32 -4.21 -10.46 26.77
C HIS A 32 -2.72 -10.34 26.41
N TYR A 33 -2.35 -10.71 25.18
CA TYR A 33 -1.00 -10.48 24.65
C TYR A 33 -0.63 -9.00 24.65
N LEU A 34 -1.54 -8.13 24.19
CA LEU A 34 -1.38 -6.67 24.22
C LEU A 34 -1.44 -6.06 25.63
N SER A 35 -1.99 -6.77 26.61
CA SER A 35 -1.96 -6.33 28.01
C SER A 35 -0.61 -6.62 28.67
N LYS A 36 0.15 -7.57 28.11
CA LYS A 36 1.48 -7.96 28.60
C LYS A 36 2.60 -7.12 27.97
N THR A 37 2.31 -6.35 26.92
CA THR A 37 3.26 -5.38 26.36
C THR A 37 3.46 -4.20 27.31
N THR A 38 4.67 -3.66 27.37
CA THR A 38 4.98 -2.59 28.32
C THR A 38 4.20 -1.32 27.94
N LYS A 39 3.91 -0.46 28.94
CA LYS A 39 3.20 0.80 28.70
C LYS A 39 3.90 1.67 27.63
N GLU A 40 5.22 1.61 27.58
CA GLU A 40 6.06 2.31 26.59
C GLU A 40 5.88 1.75 25.17
N GLU A 41 5.93 0.42 24.99
CA GLU A 41 5.69 -0.21 23.68
C GLU A 41 4.28 0.14 23.16
N ARG A 42 3.29 0.18 24.06
CA ARG A 42 1.91 0.52 23.70
C ARG A 42 1.76 1.97 23.23
N GLN A 43 2.55 2.89 23.80
CA GLN A 43 2.59 4.28 23.32
C GLN A 43 3.27 4.39 21.96
N ARG A 44 4.41 3.72 21.75
CA ARG A 44 5.09 3.70 20.44
C ARG A 44 4.21 3.13 19.34
N ILE A 45 3.50 2.02 19.59
CA ILE A 45 2.58 1.43 18.61
C ILE A 45 1.42 2.38 18.30
N LYS A 46 0.85 3.06 19.31
CA LYS A 46 -0.22 4.05 19.09
C LYS A 46 0.27 5.25 18.28
N GLU A 47 1.49 5.70 18.50
CA GLU A 47 2.08 6.82 17.74
C GLU A 47 2.37 6.42 16.29
N LEU A 48 2.92 5.20 16.07
CA LEU A 48 3.12 4.62 14.73
C LEU A 48 1.80 4.51 13.96
N ALA A 49 0.75 4.01 14.61
CA ALA A 49 -0.56 3.82 13.99
C ALA A 49 -1.24 5.16 13.63
N ARG A 50 -0.93 6.23 14.37
CA ARG A 50 -1.53 7.56 14.15
C ARG A 50 -0.89 8.30 12.97
N ASN A 51 0.41 8.11 12.72
CA ASN A 51 1.10 8.81 11.65
C ASN A 51 2.15 7.91 10.95
N PRO A 52 1.70 6.97 10.09
CA PRO A 52 2.59 5.99 9.49
C PRO A 52 3.62 6.61 8.52
N GLU A 53 3.33 7.77 7.93
CA GLU A 53 4.24 8.44 7.00
C GLU A 53 5.47 9.02 7.71
N LYS A 54 5.30 9.54 8.93
CA LYS A 54 6.41 10.11 9.72
C LYS A 54 7.51 9.07 10.02
N TYR A 55 7.13 7.80 10.14
CA TYR A 55 8.04 6.70 10.47
C TYR A 55 8.43 5.87 9.24
N ARG A 56 8.07 6.32 8.03
CA ARG A 56 8.38 5.58 6.80
C ARG A 56 9.88 5.47 6.58
N ASP A 57 10.64 6.52 6.90
CA ASP A 57 12.09 6.57 6.69
C ASP A 57 12.90 6.26 7.96
N ASP A 58 12.22 6.04 9.09
CA ASP A 58 12.87 5.71 10.36
C ASP A 58 13.25 4.22 10.40
N ILE A 59 14.55 3.97 10.25
CA ILE A 59 15.14 2.62 10.21
C ILE A 59 14.89 1.88 11.54
N GLU A 60 14.92 2.56 12.68
CA GLU A 60 14.71 1.94 13.99
C GLU A 60 13.26 1.51 14.16
N ALA A 61 12.31 2.36 13.76
CA ALA A 61 10.89 2.03 13.78
C ALA A 61 10.56 0.83 12.87
N GLN A 62 11.19 0.78 11.68
CA GLN A 62 11.04 -0.36 10.79
C GLN A 62 11.63 -1.65 11.38
N GLN A 63 12.82 -1.59 11.98
CA GLN A 63 13.43 -2.76 12.63
C GLN A 63 12.55 -3.27 13.78
N PHE A 64 12.05 -2.38 14.63
CA PHE A 64 11.13 -2.73 15.71
C PHE A 64 9.87 -3.41 15.18
N ALA A 65 9.25 -2.89 14.12
CA ALA A 65 8.07 -3.50 13.52
C ALA A 65 8.35 -4.91 12.96
N ARG A 66 9.54 -5.12 12.36
CA ARG A 66 9.96 -6.44 11.86
C ARG A 66 10.16 -7.44 13.00
N ASP A 67 10.83 -7.03 14.07
CA ASP A 67 11.08 -7.90 15.22
C ASP A 67 9.79 -8.24 15.97
N PHE A 68 8.89 -7.26 16.12
CA PHE A 68 7.57 -7.47 16.67
C PHE A 68 6.77 -8.47 15.81
N ALA A 69 6.77 -8.31 14.49
CA ALA A 69 6.08 -9.22 13.58
C ALA A 69 6.66 -10.64 13.64
N LYS A 70 7.99 -10.80 13.69
CA LYS A 70 8.63 -12.12 13.88
C LYS A 70 8.21 -12.77 15.19
N LYS A 71 8.08 -11.98 16.26
CA LYS A 71 7.66 -12.46 17.59
C LYS A 71 6.19 -12.88 17.62
N VAL A 72 5.31 -12.18 16.91
CA VAL A 72 3.85 -12.45 16.89
C VAL A 72 3.50 -13.59 15.92
N PHE A 73 4.03 -13.55 14.70
CA PHE A 73 3.64 -14.49 13.62
C PHE A 73 4.57 -15.71 13.51
N GLY A 74 5.69 -15.69 14.21
CA GLY A 74 6.76 -16.67 14.07
C GLY A 74 7.63 -16.40 12.84
N THR A 75 8.91 -16.77 12.96
CA THR A 75 9.94 -16.52 11.93
C THR A 75 9.62 -17.15 10.58
N LYS A 76 9.07 -18.38 10.57
CA LYS A 76 8.76 -19.12 9.34
C LYS A 76 7.66 -18.46 8.51
N LEU A 77 6.60 -17.99 9.16
CA LEU A 77 5.50 -17.32 8.47
C LEU A 77 5.92 -15.93 7.99
N TYR A 78 6.66 -15.21 8.82
CA TYR A 78 7.18 -13.89 8.52
C TYR A 78 8.08 -13.89 7.28
N ASN A 79 9.06 -14.78 7.21
CA ASN A 79 9.99 -14.87 6.07
C ASN A 79 9.23 -15.18 4.76
N LYS A 80 8.19 -16.01 4.80
CA LYS A 80 7.36 -16.33 3.63
C LYS A 80 6.55 -15.11 3.14
N LEU A 81 6.10 -14.26 4.06
CA LEU A 81 5.41 -13.01 3.72
C LEU A 81 6.37 -11.97 3.15
N GLU A 82 7.56 -11.83 3.74
CA GLU A 82 8.60 -10.91 3.26
C GLU A 82 9.07 -11.27 1.85
N GLN A 83 9.29 -12.56 1.58
CA GLN A 83 9.64 -13.05 0.25
C GLN A 83 8.54 -12.77 -0.79
N LYS A 84 7.26 -12.95 -0.44
CA LYS A 84 6.15 -12.60 -1.33
C LYS A 84 6.11 -11.10 -1.65
N GLN A 85 6.34 -10.24 -0.66
CA GLN A 85 6.39 -8.80 -0.89
C GLN A 85 7.55 -8.38 -1.79
N LEU A 86 8.73 -9.00 -1.61
CA LEU A 86 9.88 -8.76 -2.49
C LEU A 86 9.59 -9.14 -3.94
N ASN A 87 8.96 -10.30 -4.18
CA ASN A 87 8.56 -10.71 -5.53
C ASN A 87 7.57 -9.73 -6.17
N ILE A 88 6.62 -9.19 -5.39
CA ILE A 88 5.66 -8.19 -5.89
C ILE A 88 6.40 -6.90 -6.28
N ARG A 89 7.34 -6.39 -5.47
CA ARG A 89 8.12 -5.19 -5.81
C ARG A 89 8.99 -5.42 -7.05
N GLN A 90 9.66 -6.55 -7.16
CA GLN A 90 10.48 -6.87 -8.33
C GLN A 90 9.64 -6.92 -9.61
N ASN A 91 8.43 -7.50 -9.55
CA ASN A 91 7.52 -7.51 -10.69
C ASN A 91 7.01 -6.10 -11.03
N GLN A 92 6.75 -5.24 -10.04
CA GLN A 92 6.39 -3.83 -10.28
C GLN A 92 7.50 -3.08 -11.01
N ASN A 93 8.74 -3.19 -10.53
CA ASN A 93 9.89 -2.56 -11.17
C ASN A 93 10.09 -3.06 -12.61
N ARG A 94 9.93 -4.37 -12.85
CA ARG A 94 10.02 -4.96 -14.19
C ARG A 94 8.95 -4.40 -15.15
N VAL A 95 7.73 -4.17 -14.66
CA VAL A 95 6.66 -3.57 -15.45
C VAL A 95 6.97 -2.11 -15.74
N GLU A 96 7.45 -1.34 -14.77
CA GLU A 96 7.85 0.07 -14.96
C GLU A 96 9.00 0.22 -15.97
N ASP A 97 10.02 -0.64 -15.88
CA ASP A 97 11.12 -0.69 -16.85
C ASP A 97 10.61 -1.01 -18.26
N SER A 98 9.65 -1.94 -18.39
CA SER A 98 9.06 -2.29 -19.68
C SER A 98 8.26 -1.15 -20.31
N MET A 99 7.61 -0.31 -19.49
CA MET A 99 6.87 0.87 -19.96
C MET A 99 7.82 1.98 -20.42
N LEU A 100 8.95 2.17 -19.73
CA LEU A 100 9.98 3.14 -20.12
C LEU A 100 10.64 2.80 -21.47
N HIS A 101 10.80 1.53 -21.80
CA HIS A 101 11.39 1.09 -23.07
C HIS A 101 10.42 1.15 -24.26
N SER A 102 9.10 1.23 -24.03
CA SER A 102 8.10 1.27 -25.10
C SER A 102 7.98 2.64 -25.79
N ASN A 103 8.49 3.72 -25.18
CA ASN A 103 8.37 5.09 -25.72
C ASN A 103 9.50 5.52 -26.66
N ASN A 104 10.43 4.61 -26.99
CA ASN A 104 11.54 4.88 -27.92
C ASN A 104 11.41 4.12 -29.26
N LEU A 105 10.22 3.58 -29.58
CA LEU A 105 10.00 3.05 -30.93
C LEU A 105 9.82 4.25 -31.90
N PRO A 106 10.57 4.31 -33.01
CA PRO A 106 10.38 5.36 -34.00
C PRO A 106 8.94 5.31 -34.52
N GLU A 107 8.28 6.47 -34.53
CA GLU A 107 6.98 6.69 -35.18
C GLU A 107 7.12 6.47 -36.70
N THR A 108 7.20 5.21 -37.13
CA THR A 108 7.01 4.88 -38.54
C THR A 108 5.53 4.61 -38.74
N GLU A 109 4.85 5.63 -39.26
CA GLU A 109 3.58 5.62 -40.01
C GLU A 109 2.83 4.28 -40.01
N TYR A 110 1.95 4.08 -39.02
CA TYR A 110 0.88 3.09 -39.18
C TYR A 110 -0.33 3.79 -39.78
N LYS A 111 -0.44 3.70 -41.10
CA LYS A 111 -1.65 4.11 -41.83
C LYS A 111 -2.84 3.32 -41.29
N THR A 112 -3.76 4.05 -40.70
CA THR A 112 -5.15 3.66 -40.45
C THR A 112 -5.75 3.01 -41.69
N SER A 113 -6.03 1.70 -41.63
CA SER A 113 -6.99 1.08 -42.53
C SER A 113 -7.93 0.18 -41.74
N ARG A 114 -9.19 0.61 -41.74
CA ARG A 114 -10.43 -0.15 -41.56
C ARG A 114 -10.68 -0.89 -40.25
N MET A 115 -11.60 -0.29 -39.50
CA MET A 115 -12.70 -0.94 -38.80
C MET A 115 -13.17 -2.22 -39.49
N ASP A 116 -13.35 -3.29 -38.72
CA ASP A 116 -14.67 -3.91 -38.55
C ASP A 116 -14.65 -4.91 -37.37
N THR A 117 -15.50 -4.58 -36.39
CA THR A 117 -16.37 -5.46 -35.61
C THR A 117 -15.86 -6.84 -35.20
N LEU A 118 -15.72 -7.07 -33.88
CA LEU A 118 -16.38 -8.20 -33.22
C LEU A 118 -16.57 -7.93 -31.72
N LYS A 119 -17.82 -8.17 -31.30
CA LYS A 119 -18.40 -7.99 -29.98
C LYS A 119 -17.74 -8.92 -28.96
N GLY A 120 -17.54 -8.35 -27.77
CA GLY A 120 -17.92 -9.00 -26.52
C GLY A 120 -16.87 -9.90 -25.88
N GLU A 121 -16.19 -9.38 -24.87
CA GLU A 121 -16.02 -10.06 -23.59
C GLU A 121 -15.61 -9.03 -22.53
N GLU A 122 -16.36 -9.00 -21.43
CA GLU A 122 -16.24 -8.06 -20.33
C GLU A 122 -14.92 -8.28 -19.57
N ILE A 123 -13.96 -7.38 -19.76
CA ILE A 123 -12.77 -7.31 -18.90
C ILE A 123 -13.11 -6.41 -17.71
N SER A 124 -13.38 -7.08 -16.59
CA SER A 124 -13.42 -6.58 -15.21
C SER A 124 -12.44 -5.42 -14.96
N SER A 125 -12.99 -4.22 -14.87
CA SER A 125 -12.31 -2.95 -14.59
C SER A 125 -11.83 -2.88 -13.13
N TYR A 126 -10.62 -3.35 -12.87
CA TYR A 126 -9.89 -2.88 -11.69
C TYR A 126 -9.30 -1.52 -12.02
N THR A 127 -10.10 -0.47 -11.79
CA THR A 127 -9.69 0.92 -11.91
C THR A 127 -8.61 1.19 -10.87
N LYS A 128 -7.35 1.01 -11.26
CA LYS A 128 -6.17 1.48 -10.55
C LYS A 128 -6.35 2.99 -10.42
N LYS A 129 -6.72 3.43 -9.22
CA LYS A 129 -6.86 4.84 -8.85
C LYS A 129 -5.47 5.47 -8.97
N SER A 130 -5.12 5.92 -10.17
CA SER A 130 -3.94 6.74 -10.40
C SER A 130 -4.19 8.03 -9.64
N PHE A 131 -3.44 8.20 -8.55
CA PHE A 131 -3.30 9.49 -7.92
C PHE A 131 -2.62 10.40 -8.96
N ASN A 132 -3.44 11.13 -9.70
CA ASN A 132 -3.01 12.24 -10.50
C ASN A 132 -2.63 13.35 -9.51
N TYR A 133 -1.44 13.23 -8.91
CA TYR A 133 -0.74 14.38 -8.37
C TYR A 133 -0.47 15.27 -9.58
N LYS A 134 -1.40 16.20 -9.83
CA LYS A 134 -1.07 17.43 -10.52
C LYS A 134 -0.06 18.11 -9.62
N ASP A 135 1.21 17.75 -9.78
CA ASP A 135 2.34 18.48 -9.26
C ASP A 135 2.27 19.87 -9.88
N GLU A 136 1.56 20.77 -9.22
CA GLU A 136 1.73 22.18 -9.49
C GLU A 136 3.22 22.47 -9.35
N PRO A 137 3.89 23.01 -10.39
CA PRO A 137 5.29 23.32 -10.31
C PRO A 137 5.48 24.32 -9.18
N SER A 138 5.97 23.85 -8.03
CA SER A 138 6.29 24.72 -6.91
C SER A 138 7.55 25.51 -7.30
N TYR A 139 7.44 26.83 -7.30
CA TYR A 139 8.55 27.74 -7.57
C TYR A 139 9.11 28.26 -6.24
N ILE A 140 10.43 28.29 -6.10
CA ILE A 140 11.14 28.91 -4.97
C ILE A 140 11.92 30.13 -5.45
N LYS A 141 12.08 31.13 -4.58
CA LYS A 141 12.81 32.36 -4.91
C LYS A 141 14.29 32.20 -4.54
N CYS A 142 15.19 32.41 -5.50
CA CYS A 142 16.63 32.35 -5.25
C CYS A 142 17.04 33.41 -4.20
N PRO A 143 17.71 33.02 -3.10
CA PRO A 143 18.06 33.95 -2.02
C PRO A 143 19.11 34.98 -2.43
N PHE A 144 19.89 34.71 -3.49
CA PHE A 144 20.98 35.59 -3.93
C PHE A 144 20.55 36.64 -4.97
N CYS A 145 19.62 36.30 -5.86
CA CYS A 145 19.25 37.18 -6.99
C CYS A 145 17.74 37.46 -7.12
N GLY A 146 16.92 36.81 -6.28
CA GLY A 146 15.47 37.05 -6.23
C GLY A 146 14.65 36.44 -7.38
N VAL A 147 15.26 35.68 -8.29
CA VAL A 147 14.55 35.03 -9.41
C VAL A 147 13.80 33.78 -8.95
N GLN A 148 12.61 33.55 -9.50
CA GLN A 148 11.84 32.32 -9.28
C GLN A 148 12.46 31.16 -10.05
N VAL A 149 12.77 30.07 -9.36
CA VAL A 149 13.30 28.82 -9.92
C VAL A 149 12.39 27.66 -9.58
N LYS A 150 12.37 26.64 -10.42
CA LYS A 150 11.57 25.43 -10.19
C LYS A 150 12.17 24.63 -9.03
N LYS A 151 11.34 24.19 -8.07
CA LYS A 151 11.78 23.38 -6.93
C LYS A 151 12.36 22.04 -7.45
N GLY A 152 13.57 21.71 -7.02
CA GLY A 152 14.34 20.54 -7.50
C GLY A 152 15.57 20.88 -8.36
N ASN A 153 15.77 22.16 -8.71
CA ASN A 153 17.04 22.59 -9.29
C ASN A 153 17.99 23.06 -8.18
N ASP A 154 19.11 22.36 -8.00
CA ASP A 154 20.11 22.71 -7.00
C ASP A 154 20.88 23.99 -7.35
N ILE A 155 20.87 24.42 -8.62
CA ILE A 155 21.68 25.54 -9.11
C ILE A 155 20.80 26.61 -9.77
N CYS A 156 20.97 27.86 -9.37
CA CYS A 156 20.29 29.00 -9.98
C CYS A 156 20.72 29.22 -11.45
N PRO A 157 19.80 29.30 -12.43
CA PRO A 157 20.17 29.55 -13.82
C PRO A 157 20.72 30.96 -14.07
N LYS A 158 20.37 31.94 -13.20
CA LYS A 158 20.82 33.33 -13.35
C LYS A 158 22.17 33.59 -12.72
N CYS A 159 22.37 33.20 -11.47
CA CYS A 159 23.59 33.51 -10.72
C CYS A 159 24.53 32.32 -10.54
N LYS A 160 24.17 31.12 -10.99
CA LYS A 160 24.96 29.87 -10.89
C LYS A 160 25.36 29.49 -9.46
N LYS A 161 24.65 30.01 -8.45
CA LYS A 161 24.82 29.65 -7.04
C LYS A 161 23.86 28.51 -6.65
N VAL A 162 24.28 27.71 -5.68
CA VAL A 162 23.47 26.62 -5.12
C VAL A 162 22.30 27.21 -4.31
N ILE A 163 21.08 26.73 -4.51
CA ILE A 163 19.83 27.24 -3.89
C ILE A 163 19.35 26.29 -2.79
#